data_AF-A0A0T6XMI1-F1
#
_entry.id   AF-A0A0T6XMI1-F1
#
_cell.length_a   1.000
_cell.length_b   1.000
_cell.length_c   1.000
_cell.angle_alpha   90.00
_cell.angle_beta   90.00
_cell.angle_gamma   90.00
#
_symmetry.space_group_name_H-M   'P 1'
#
loop_
_entity.id
_entity.type
_entity.pdbx_description
1 polymer ?
#
loop_
_entity_poly.entity_id
_entity_poly.type
_entity_poly.pdbx_seq_one_letter_code
_entity_poly.pdbx_strand_id
1 'polypeptide(L)' 'MSMMSHPMHLHGYHFQVVDIGGKAFNGAVRDTVLVPPMGSVSVVFDASNPGR' A
#
# COMPACT_ATOMS: atom_id res chain seq x y z
N MET A 1 3.56 -4.73 -15.13
CA MET A 1 2.57 -3.62 -15.16
C MET A 1 1.29 -4.14 -15.81
N SER A 2 0.12 -3.69 -15.38
CA SER A 2 -1.20 -4.18 -15.82
C SER A 2 -2.18 -3.02 -15.99
N MET A 3 -3.12 -3.15 -16.93
CA MET A 3 -4.19 -2.16 -17.20
C MET A 3 -5.38 -2.25 -16.24
N MET A 4 -5.37 -3.20 -15.31
CA MET A 4 -6.41 -3.36 -14.29
C MET A 4 -5.97 -2.73 -12.98
N SER A 5 -6.93 -2.27 -12.17
CA SER A 5 -6.67 -1.91 -10.77
C SER A 5 -6.49 -3.17 -9.94
N HIS A 6 -5.55 -3.15 -9.00
CA HIS A 6 -5.24 -4.29 -8.12
C HIS A 6 -5.42 -3.89 -6.65
N PRO A 7 -6.39 -4.45 -5.92
CA PRO A 7 -6.46 -4.28 -4.47
C PRO A 7 -5.37 -5.12 -3.81
N MET A 8 -4.44 -4.45 -3.14
CA MET A 8 -3.36 -5.08 -2.37
C MET A 8 -3.70 -5.00 -0.89
N HIS A 9 -3.83 -6.15 -0.24
CA HIS A 9 -4.07 -6.30 1.20
C HIS A 9 -2.84 -6.89 1.88
N LEU A 10 -2.51 -6.42 3.08
CA LEU A 10 -1.40 -6.95 3.89
C LEU A 10 -1.95 -7.57 5.18
N HIS A 11 -1.76 -8.87 5.35
CA HIS A 11 -2.18 -9.58 6.54
C HIS A 11 -1.33 -9.20 7.75
N GLY A 12 -1.95 -9.05 8.92
CA GLY A 12 -1.26 -8.88 10.20
C GLY A 12 -0.65 -7.50 10.44
N TYR A 13 -0.76 -6.59 9.47
CA TYR A 13 -0.18 -5.25 9.56
C TYR A 13 -1.13 -4.19 9.01
N HIS A 14 -1.10 -3.02 9.64
CA HIS A 14 -1.54 -1.81 8.99
C HIS A 14 -0.32 -1.12 8.39
N PHE A 15 -0.53 -0.42 7.28
CA PHE A 15 0.49 0.37 6.63
C PHE A 15 -0.02 1.80 6.40
N GLN A 16 0.90 2.76 6.39
CA GLN A 16 0.61 4.11 5.93
C GLN A 16 0.91 4.21 4.44
N VAL A 17 0.00 4.81 3.66
CA VAL A 17 0.30 5.17 2.28
C VAL A 17 1.09 6.48 2.26
N VAL A 18 2.28 6.45 1.69
CA VAL A 18 3.20 7.60 1.69
C VAL A 18 3.42 8.21 0.31
N ASP A 19 3.06 7.49 -0.74
CA ASP A 19 3.16 7.94 -2.13
C ASP A 19 2.11 7.26 -3.01
N ILE A 20 1.55 8.01 -3.97
CA ILE A 20 0.76 7.48 -5.09
C ILE A 20 1.27 8.12 -6.38
N GLY A 21 1.74 7.28 -7.30
CA GLY A 21 2.19 7.74 -8.63
C GLY A 21 3.37 8.72 -8.58
N GLY A 22 4.24 8.63 -7.57
CA GLY A 22 5.41 9.50 -7.42
C GLY A 22 5.14 10.84 -6.73
N LYS A 23 3.92 11.04 -6.19
CA LYS A 23 3.61 12.17 -5.31
C LYS A 23 3.55 11.71 -3.86
N ALA A 24 4.51 12.18 -3.06
CA ALA A 24 4.55 11.93 -1.62
C ALA A 24 3.52 12.74 -0.83
N PHE A 25 2.93 12.13 0.21
CA PHE A 25 2.01 12.75 1.16
C PHE A 25 1.83 11.92 2.43
N ASN A 26 1.30 12.53 3.50
CA ASN A 26 0.93 11.81 4.72
C ASN A 26 -0.45 11.18 4.56
N GLY A 27 -0.50 9.99 3.95
CA GLY A 27 -1.74 9.28 3.68
C GLY A 27 -2.32 8.55 4.88
N ALA A 28 -3.48 7.92 4.65
CA ALA A 28 -4.18 7.14 5.65
C ALA A 28 -3.42 5.87 6.05
N VAL A 29 -3.61 5.44 7.29
CA VAL A 29 -3.18 4.13 7.82
C VAL A 29 -4.31 3.13 7.61
N ARG A 30 -4.02 2.03 6.91
CA ARG A 30 -4.99 1.00 6.49
C ARG A 30 -4.29 -0.32 6.18
N ASP A 31 -5.05 -1.37 5.94
CA ASP A 31 -4.53 -2.70 5.57
C ASP A 31 -4.70 -3.04 4.08
N THR A 32 -5.41 -2.21 3.33
CA THR A 32 -5.75 -2.44 1.91
C THR A 32 -5.63 -1.16 1.10
N VAL A 33 -5.00 -1.25 -0.07
CA VAL A 33 -4.90 -0.14 -1.03
C VAL A 33 -5.19 -0.62 -2.45
N LEU A 34 -5.93 0.20 -3.20
CA LEU A 34 -6.08 0.01 -4.63
C LEU A 34 -4.86 0.58 -5.35
N VAL A 35 -4.12 -0.26 -6.07
CA VAL A 35 -3.07 0.18 -6.98
C VAL A 35 -3.71 0.51 -8.33
N PRO A 36 -3.59 1.76 -8.84
CA PRO A 36 -4.17 2.13 -10.13
C PRO A 36 -3.53 1.38 -11.30
N PRO A 37 -4.25 1.24 -12.44
CA PRO A 37 -3.68 0.69 -13.67
C PRO A 37 -2.36 1.36 -14.03
N MET A 38 -1.35 0.54 -14.35
CA MET A 38 0.00 0.99 -14.71
C MET A 38 0.68 1.88 -13.66
N GLY A 39 0.12 1.99 -12.46
CA GLY A 39 0.57 2.88 -11.39
C GLY A 39 1.38 2.17 -10.33
N SER A 40 1.85 2.97 -9.37
CA SER A 40 2.55 2.52 -8.17
C SER A 40 2.00 3.23 -6.94
N VAL A 41 2.12 2.55 -5.80
CA VAL A 41 1.81 3.07 -4.48
C VAL A 41 2.97 2.65 -3.57
N SER A 42 3.51 3.58 -2.79
CA SER A 42 4.49 3.24 -1.75
C SER A 42 3.80 3.25 -0.39
N VAL A 43 4.11 2.24 0.42
CA VAL A 43 3.57 2.07 1.77
C VAL A 43 4.70 1.82 2.76
N VAL A 44 4.48 2.20 4.02
CA VAL A 44 5.39 1.88 5.14
C VAL A 44 4.61 1.19 6.24
N PHE A 45 5.22 0.18 6.87
CA PHE A 45 4.66 -0.54 8.00
C PHE A 45 5.76 -1.00 8.94
N ASP A 46 5.41 -1.18 10.20
CA ASP A 46 6.30 -1.75 11.21
C ASP A 46 6.17 -3.27 11.19
N ALA A 47 7.27 -3.98 10.88
CA ALA A 47 7.31 -5.44 10.84
C ALA A 47 7.45 -6.06 12.24
N SER A 48 6.60 -5.65 13.18
CA SER A 48 6.65 -6.02 14.59
C SER A 48 5.65 -7.11 15.02
N ASN A 49 4.98 -7.78 14.07
CA ASN A 49 3.98 -8.80 14.35
C ASN A 49 4.46 -10.19 13.86
N PRO A 50 5.10 -11.00 14.72
CA PRO A 50 5.58 -12.32 14.35
C PRO A 50 4.44 -13.20 13.80
N GLY A 51 4.68 -13.79 12.64
CA GLY A 51 3.70 -14.61 11.90
C GLY A 51 4.38 -15.65 11.03
N ARG A 52 3.63 -16.30 10.13
CA ARG A 52 4.09 -17.42 9.30
C ARG A 52 3.90 -17.13 7.81
#